data_AF-A0A927WSX2-F1
#
_entry.id   AF-A0A927WSX2-F1
#
_cell.length_a   1.000
_cell.length_b   1.000
_cell.length_c   1.000
_cell.angle_alpha   90.00
_cell.angle_beta   90.00
_cell.angle_gamma   90.00
#
_symmetry.space_group_name_H-M   'P 1'
#
loop_
_entity.id
_entity.type
_entity.pdbx_description
1 polymer ?
#
loop_
_entity_poly.entity_id
_entity_poly.type
_entity_poly.pdbx_seq_one_letter_code
_entity_poly.pdbx_strand_id
1 'polypeptide(L)'
;MDKRGIAGIIAFVILLGCFFQFTRMDGFLKLDSVKNLVNVPRILDKKGDWDQSRDSFLILYDARDVASVFAEHRLSRLIAQQKKSSYSAKIGDESVEINDNYRGVLVVTGELNRVAALDKVRSYVENGGTAALLIAPEAASAPSQDFLRAAGIAELEGNANVKGIKLRTDFLFGGKGFSFGEDSAYNTSGSKVKLVSDALVHIAGLDDTPLLWEHPAGKGKFLVYNGVVRDDKTNIGILTAVLAHCGTETVYPVLGTKVFYIDDFPSPVPEGINPRIYDELHMTTEDFYRYRWWPYMQQVAKDFDLKYTGLIIESYGDVVKAPFPAPAGRRARDNFIVYGRELLNMGGELGLHGYNHQPLAPAGYNEEELDYVPWGSKQDMVESLQELRRYIEASYPDYAMRTYVPPSDILSPEGREAILEVFPEVKIFSSLYDGPAEAMAYIQNYERKDDGTYELPRTSAGYHPKRQNMYEQISMLNYIGNFSHFVHPDELFYEESKDYSWSDMEQGLKDFLTEINSRFPFLRAVTNVELMNYFADYLDMDYQVEREPDKMTLTTQNNRQPLRFILRQSREIAEISGGTYQKVGEDAYLIETGAGTTVIKWKEPEK
;
A
#
# COMPACT_ATOMS: atom_id res chain seq x y z
N MET A 1 46.73 -56.11 21.51
CA MET A 1 45.59 -55.24 21.15
C MET A 1 44.94 -54.76 22.43
N ASP A 2 44.98 -53.46 22.71
CA ASP A 2 44.42 -52.87 23.92
C ASP A 2 42.88 -52.90 23.87
N LYS A 3 42.26 -53.62 24.81
CA LYS A 3 40.80 -53.76 24.90
C LYS A 3 40.11 -52.41 25.12
N ARG A 4 40.78 -51.46 25.76
CA ARG A 4 40.26 -50.10 25.98
C ARG A 4 40.25 -49.28 24.69
N GLY A 5 41.31 -49.37 23.90
CA GLY A 5 41.36 -48.77 22.56
C GLY A 5 40.28 -49.30 21.61
N ILE A 6 40.01 -50.61 21.62
CA ILE A 6 38.95 -51.22 20.78
C ILE A 6 37.56 -50.74 21.23
N ALA A 7 37.29 -50.72 22.54
CA ALA A 7 36.02 -50.22 23.07
C ALA A 7 35.81 -48.73 22.74
N GLY A 8 36.88 -47.92 22.80
CA GLY A 8 36.84 -46.51 22.42
C GLY A 8 36.51 -46.30 20.94
N ILE A 9 37.11 -47.08 20.04
CA ILE A 9 36.82 -47.04 18.60
C ILE A 9 35.36 -47.44 18.32
N ILE A 10 34.87 -48.50 18.96
CA ILE A 10 33.47 -48.95 18.80
C ILE A 10 32.50 -47.86 19.27
N ALA A 11 32.74 -47.26 20.45
CA ALA A 11 31.90 -46.18 20.96
C ALA A 11 31.91 -44.95 20.03
N PHE A 12 33.09 -44.59 19.50
CA PHE A 12 33.21 -43.49 18.53
C PHE A 12 32.42 -43.78 17.24
N VAL A 13 32.52 -44.98 16.68
CA VAL A 13 31.76 -45.37 15.47
C VAL A 13 30.25 -45.36 15.73
N ILE A 14 29.80 -45.83 16.90
CA ILE A 14 28.39 -45.75 17.30
C ILE A 14 27.94 -44.29 17.40
N LEU A 15 28.72 -43.44 18.07
CA LEU A 15 28.40 -42.01 18.18
C LEU A 15 28.37 -41.32 16.82
N LEU A 16 29.30 -41.66 15.92
CA LEU A 16 29.32 -41.17 14.54
C LEU A 16 28.09 -41.66 13.76
N GLY A 17 27.70 -42.92 13.94
CA GLY A 17 26.50 -43.52 13.36
C GLY A 17 25.22 -42.85 13.87
N CYS A 18 25.12 -42.61 15.17
CA CYS A 18 24.04 -41.85 15.79
C CYS A 18 24.02 -40.41 15.27
N PHE A 19 25.18 -39.75 15.15
CA PHE A 19 25.30 -38.39 14.62
C PHE A 19 24.82 -38.30 13.16
N PHE A 20 25.27 -39.21 12.29
CA PHE A 20 24.83 -39.23 10.89
C PHE A 20 23.36 -39.63 10.75
N GLN A 21 22.84 -40.54 11.58
CA GLN A 21 21.41 -40.84 11.59
C GLN A 21 20.59 -39.65 12.11
N PHE A 22 21.05 -38.98 13.15
CA PHE A 22 20.41 -37.78 13.67
C PHE A 22 20.41 -36.65 12.63
N THR A 23 21.50 -36.48 11.89
CA THR A 23 21.59 -35.55 10.75
C THR A 23 20.64 -35.95 9.63
N ARG A 24 20.58 -37.24 9.27
CA ARG A 24 19.70 -37.77 8.22
C ARG A 24 18.21 -37.69 8.56
N MET A 25 17.88 -37.76 9.85
CA MET A 25 16.52 -37.59 10.38
C MET A 25 16.18 -36.11 10.66
N ASP A 26 17.03 -35.19 10.21
CA ASP A 26 16.88 -33.74 10.40
C ASP A 26 16.72 -33.32 11.86
N GLY A 27 17.33 -34.08 12.77
CA GLY A 27 17.24 -33.85 14.21
C GLY A 27 17.72 -32.46 14.62
N PHE A 28 18.65 -31.86 13.85
CA PHE A 28 19.13 -30.49 14.08
C PHE A 28 18.08 -29.42 13.78
N LEU A 29 17.16 -29.64 12.84
CA LEU A 29 16.03 -28.71 12.60
C LEU A 29 15.11 -28.61 13.81
N LYS A 30 15.04 -29.67 14.61
CA LYS A 30 14.19 -29.75 15.80
C LYS A 30 14.89 -29.29 17.08
N LEU A 31 16.22 -29.31 17.13
CA LEU A 31 17.00 -28.80 18.27
C LEU A 31 17.19 -27.28 18.22
N ASP A 32 17.34 -26.73 17.02
CA ASP A 32 17.54 -25.29 16.78
C ASP A 32 16.47 -24.78 15.81
N SER A 33 15.21 -24.99 16.21
CA SER A 33 14.04 -24.59 15.41
C SER A 33 13.95 -23.07 15.35
N VAL A 34 13.83 -22.52 14.15
CA VAL A 34 13.63 -21.07 13.97
C VAL A 34 12.26 -20.67 14.52
N LYS A 35 12.23 -19.61 15.34
CA LYS A 35 11.00 -19.07 15.94
C LYS A 35 10.85 -17.61 15.55
N ASN A 36 9.65 -17.20 15.17
CA ASN A 36 9.31 -15.80 14.97
C ASN A 36 8.49 -15.26 16.15
N LEU A 37 9.18 -14.51 17.03
CA LEU A 37 8.67 -13.98 18.30
C LEU A 37 7.79 -12.73 18.16
N VAL A 38 7.47 -12.28 16.93
CA VAL A 38 6.68 -11.07 16.73
C VAL A 38 5.25 -11.32 17.18
N ASN A 39 4.83 -10.61 18.23
CA ASN A 39 3.50 -10.76 18.82
C ASN A 39 2.44 -10.08 17.96
N VAL A 40 1.27 -10.72 17.86
CA VAL A 40 0.07 -10.09 17.32
C VAL A 40 -0.35 -8.96 18.28
N PRO A 41 -0.51 -7.71 17.81
CA PRO A 41 -0.85 -6.59 18.67
C PRO A 41 -2.22 -6.79 19.33
N ARG A 42 -2.31 -6.53 20.64
CA ARG A 42 -3.60 -6.44 21.33
C ARG A 42 -4.31 -5.16 20.90
N ILE A 43 -5.60 -5.25 20.58
CA ILE A 43 -6.44 -4.10 20.27
C ILE A 43 -6.47 -3.17 21.50
N LEU A 44 -6.22 -1.88 21.29
CA LEU A 44 -6.36 -0.86 22.32
C LEU A 44 -7.70 -0.14 22.17
N ASP A 45 -8.37 0.11 23.30
CA ASP A 45 -9.63 0.84 23.30
C ASP A 45 -9.40 2.30 22.92
N LYS A 46 -10.27 2.82 22.05
CA LYS A 46 -10.33 4.25 21.76
C LYS A 46 -11.01 4.96 22.93
N LYS A 47 -10.28 5.81 23.64
CA LYS A 47 -10.88 6.76 24.57
C LYS A 47 -11.36 7.97 23.75
N GLY A 48 -12.68 8.20 23.70
CA GLY A 48 -13.29 9.28 22.91
C GLY A 48 -13.08 10.69 23.50
N ASP A 49 -11.97 10.93 24.20
CA ASP A 49 -11.75 12.15 24.98
C ASP A 49 -11.52 13.38 24.08
N TRP A 50 -11.22 13.20 22.79
CA TRP A 50 -10.79 14.28 21.88
C TRP A 50 -11.80 14.67 20.78
N ASP A 51 -12.96 14.02 20.71
CA ASP A 51 -13.91 14.18 19.59
C ASP A 51 -14.39 15.63 19.37
N GLN A 52 -14.48 16.44 20.43
CA GLN A 52 -14.91 17.84 20.33
C GLN A 52 -13.83 18.81 19.83
N SER A 53 -12.56 18.38 19.80
CA SER A 53 -11.41 19.22 19.44
C SER A 53 -10.77 18.85 18.10
N ARG A 54 -11.36 17.88 17.38
CA ARG A 54 -10.83 17.40 16.10
C ARG A 54 -10.96 18.46 15.02
N ASP A 55 -9.94 18.52 14.16
CA ASP A 55 -10.04 19.19 12.87
C ASP A 55 -11.28 18.66 12.13
N SER A 56 -12.11 19.57 11.60
CA SER A 56 -13.41 19.24 11.02
C SER A 56 -13.56 19.76 9.59
N PHE A 57 -14.39 19.09 8.81
CA PHE A 57 -14.69 19.44 7.41
C PHE A 57 -16.20 19.44 7.17
N LEU A 58 -16.64 20.30 6.26
CA LEU A 58 -18.00 20.28 5.71
C LEU A 58 -17.97 19.69 4.31
N ILE A 59 -18.85 18.74 4.01
CA ILE A 59 -19.03 18.14 2.68
C ILE A 59 -20.41 18.54 2.16
N LEU A 60 -20.43 19.26 1.04
CA LEU A 60 -21.64 19.63 0.32
C LEU A 60 -21.83 18.68 -0.86
N TYR A 61 -22.84 17.82 -0.78
CA TYR A 61 -23.09 16.76 -1.76
C TYR A 61 -24.50 16.79 -2.35
N ASP A 62 -24.64 16.27 -3.57
CA ASP A 62 -25.91 16.13 -4.25
C ASP A 62 -26.47 14.72 -4.04
N ALA A 63 -27.51 14.60 -3.22
CA ALA A 63 -28.19 13.34 -2.97
C ALA A 63 -28.90 12.75 -4.21
N ARG A 64 -28.98 13.49 -5.33
CA ARG A 64 -29.56 13.02 -6.61
C ARG A 64 -28.51 12.49 -7.58
N ASP A 65 -27.22 12.73 -7.32
CA ASP A 65 -26.13 12.28 -8.19
C ASP A 65 -25.33 11.15 -7.51
N VAL A 66 -25.24 10.01 -8.21
CA VAL A 66 -24.58 8.81 -7.69
C VAL A 66 -23.08 9.07 -7.48
N ALA A 67 -22.44 9.80 -8.39
CA ALA A 67 -21.02 10.13 -8.28
C ALA A 67 -20.75 11.02 -7.06
N SER A 68 -21.62 12.02 -6.83
CA SER A 68 -21.58 12.88 -5.64
C SER A 68 -21.78 12.11 -4.32
N VAL A 69 -22.76 11.21 -4.26
CA VAL A 69 -22.99 10.37 -3.06
C VAL A 69 -21.80 9.45 -2.80
N PHE A 70 -21.23 8.85 -3.84
CA PHE A 70 -20.02 8.04 -3.72
C PHE A 70 -18.82 8.86 -3.23
N ALA A 71 -18.64 10.07 -3.78
CA ALA A 71 -17.58 11.00 -3.38
C ALA A 71 -17.71 11.40 -1.90
N GLU A 72 -18.93 11.70 -1.44
CA GLU A 72 -19.21 11.97 -0.03
C GLU A 72 -18.79 10.79 0.85
N HIS A 73 -19.25 9.58 0.52
CA HIS A 73 -18.92 8.39 1.30
C HIS A 73 -17.40 8.15 1.37
N ARG A 74 -16.70 8.32 0.24
CA ARG A 74 -15.24 8.15 0.14
C ARG A 74 -14.49 9.16 0.98
N LEU A 75 -14.86 10.44 0.90
CA LEU A 75 -14.24 11.52 1.67
C LEU A 75 -14.51 11.39 3.17
N SER A 76 -15.75 11.09 3.56
CA SER A 76 -16.10 10.86 4.96
C SER A 76 -15.27 9.72 5.57
N ARG A 77 -15.08 8.61 4.84
CA ARG A 77 -14.20 7.52 5.28
C ARG A 77 -12.73 7.95 5.37
N LEU A 78 -12.22 8.66 4.37
CA LEU A 78 -10.84 9.14 4.33
C LEU A 78 -10.53 10.11 5.49
N ILE A 79 -11.43 11.07 5.75
CA ILE A 79 -11.31 12.04 6.85
C ILE A 79 -11.33 11.32 8.21
N ALA A 80 -12.23 10.35 8.39
CA ALA A 80 -12.30 9.55 9.61
C ALA A 80 -11.05 8.70 9.83
N GLN A 81 -10.46 8.12 8.78
CA GLN A 81 -9.20 7.39 8.86
C GLN A 81 -8.03 8.28 9.32
N GLN A 82 -8.05 9.56 8.94
CA GLN A 82 -7.10 10.57 9.42
C GLN A 82 -7.42 11.10 10.82
N LYS A 83 -8.37 10.52 11.56
CA LYS A 83 -8.78 10.93 12.92
C LYS A 83 -9.39 12.35 12.98
N LYS A 84 -10.07 12.74 11.91
CA LYS A 84 -10.75 14.04 11.77
C LYS A 84 -12.25 13.86 11.65
N SER A 85 -13.01 14.93 11.81
CA SER A 85 -14.48 14.92 11.73
C SER A 85 -14.96 15.43 10.37
N SER A 86 -16.02 14.83 9.84
CA SER A 86 -16.74 15.36 8.68
C SER A 86 -18.22 15.55 8.99
N TYR A 87 -18.82 16.58 8.39
CA TYR A 87 -20.25 16.84 8.42
C TYR A 87 -20.75 16.94 6.98
N SER A 88 -21.79 16.20 6.64
CA SER A 88 -22.32 16.17 5.28
C SER A 88 -23.66 16.89 5.21
N ALA A 89 -23.81 17.78 4.24
CA ALA A 89 -25.04 18.52 3.99
C ALA A 89 -25.40 18.47 2.50
N LYS A 90 -26.71 18.47 2.21
CA LYS A 90 -27.21 18.42 0.84
C LYS A 90 -27.05 19.79 0.20
N ILE A 91 -26.65 19.83 -1.07
CA ILE A 91 -26.43 21.09 -1.79
C ILE A 91 -27.67 21.99 -1.90
N GLY A 92 -28.88 21.42 -1.82
CA GLY A 92 -30.14 22.17 -1.88
C GLY A 92 -30.64 22.69 -0.53
N ASP A 93 -29.90 22.49 0.55
CA ASP A 93 -30.29 22.96 1.88
C ASP A 93 -29.79 24.39 2.13
N GLU A 94 -30.72 25.35 2.13
CA GLU A 94 -30.44 26.78 2.38
C GLU A 94 -30.05 27.08 3.83
N SER A 95 -30.38 26.19 4.76
CA SER A 95 -30.13 26.36 6.20
C SER A 95 -28.72 25.97 6.62
N VAL A 96 -27.90 25.49 5.69
CA VAL A 96 -26.51 25.09 5.97
C VAL A 96 -25.70 26.29 6.43
N GLU A 97 -25.12 26.17 7.62
CA GLU A 97 -24.17 27.12 8.19
C GLU A 97 -22.75 26.63 7.97
N ILE A 98 -21.86 27.54 7.56
CA ILE A 98 -20.44 27.26 7.34
C ILE A 98 -19.67 27.91 8.48
N ASN A 99 -19.10 27.07 9.36
CA ASN A 99 -18.34 27.54 10.51
C ASN A 99 -16.89 27.86 10.11
N ASP A 100 -16.38 28.98 10.60
CA ASP A 100 -14.99 29.42 10.39
C ASP A 100 -13.95 28.43 10.96
N ASN A 101 -14.35 27.53 11.87
CA ASN A 101 -13.46 26.52 12.44
C ASN A 101 -13.25 25.29 11.54
N TYR A 102 -13.99 25.16 10.43
CA TYR A 102 -13.73 24.10 9.48
C TYR A 102 -12.35 24.28 8.86
N ARG A 103 -11.63 23.17 8.70
CA ARG A 103 -10.37 23.13 7.95
C ARG A 103 -10.61 23.33 6.46
N GLY A 104 -11.71 22.76 5.96
CA GLY A 104 -12.10 22.88 4.56
C GLY A 104 -13.58 22.64 4.32
N VAL A 105 -14.11 23.30 3.29
CA VAL A 105 -15.45 23.05 2.75
C VAL A 105 -15.30 22.35 1.40
N LEU A 106 -15.77 21.11 1.32
CA LEU A 106 -15.61 20.23 0.17
C LEU A 106 -16.93 20.20 -0.62
N VAL A 107 -16.93 20.72 -1.84
CA VAL A 107 -18.09 20.71 -2.74
C VAL A 107 -17.91 19.56 -3.73
N VAL A 108 -18.75 18.54 -3.61
CA VAL A 108 -18.67 17.33 -4.44
C VAL A 108 -19.80 17.29 -5.47
N THR A 109 -19.94 18.32 -6.30
CA THR A 109 -20.85 18.34 -7.45
C THR A 109 -20.29 19.22 -8.55
N GLY A 110 -20.53 18.85 -9.81
CA GLY A 110 -20.26 19.71 -10.97
C GLY A 110 -21.35 20.75 -11.20
N GLU A 111 -22.57 20.52 -10.69
CA GLU A 111 -23.72 21.41 -10.85
C GLU A 111 -23.70 22.58 -9.84
N LEU A 112 -22.65 23.40 -9.88
CA LEU A 112 -22.36 24.42 -8.87
C LEU A 112 -23.51 25.43 -8.68
N ASN A 113 -24.25 25.78 -9.73
CA ASN A 113 -25.39 26.72 -9.63
C ASN A 113 -26.55 26.18 -8.78
N ARG A 114 -26.60 24.86 -8.49
CA ARG A 114 -27.60 24.25 -7.61
C ARG A 114 -27.20 24.25 -6.14
N VAL A 115 -25.99 24.67 -5.81
CA VAL A 115 -25.52 24.74 -4.44
C VAL A 115 -26.09 25.98 -3.78
N ALA A 116 -27.14 25.80 -2.97
CA ALA A 116 -27.83 26.88 -2.27
C ALA A 116 -26.89 27.71 -1.38
N ALA A 117 -25.89 27.06 -0.77
CA ALA A 117 -24.90 27.69 0.09
C ALA A 117 -23.68 28.28 -0.66
N LEU A 118 -23.68 28.36 -2.01
CA LEU A 118 -22.47 28.71 -2.78
C LEU A 118 -21.88 30.09 -2.42
N ASP A 119 -22.72 31.09 -2.20
CA ASP A 119 -22.28 32.42 -1.76
C ASP A 119 -21.67 32.39 -0.34
N LYS A 120 -22.20 31.52 0.55
CA LYS A 120 -21.61 31.27 1.87
C LYS A 120 -20.23 30.61 1.73
N VAL A 121 -20.07 29.66 0.81
CA VAL A 121 -18.76 29.02 0.51
C VAL A 121 -17.75 30.07 0.08
N ARG A 122 -18.13 30.95 -0.85
CA ARG A 122 -17.26 32.05 -1.29
C ARG A 122 -16.89 32.99 -0.14
N SER A 123 -17.86 33.39 0.67
CA SER A 123 -17.65 34.27 1.83
C SER A 123 -16.68 33.64 2.84
N TYR A 124 -16.82 32.33 3.10
CA TYR A 124 -15.91 31.58 3.96
C TYR A 124 -14.47 31.60 3.42
N VAL A 125 -14.28 31.43 2.10
CA VAL A 125 -12.96 31.55 1.47
C VAL A 125 -12.40 32.97 1.59
N GLU A 126 -13.20 34.00 1.29
CA GLU A 126 -12.77 35.40 1.38
C GLU A 126 -12.28 35.78 2.80
N ASN A 127 -12.84 35.13 3.83
CA ASN A 127 -12.48 35.31 5.23
C ASN A 127 -11.27 34.49 5.72
N GLY A 128 -10.68 33.63 4.88
CA GLY A 128 -9.47 32.86 5.22
C GLY A 128 -9.63 31.34 5.10
N GLY A 129 -10.84 30.87 4.81
CA GLY A 129 -11.13 29.45 4.63
C GLY A 129 -10.52 28.85 3.36
N THR A 130 -10.47 27.52 3.29
CA THR A 130 -10.16 26.78 2.07
C THR A 130 -11.39 26.03 1.58
N ALA A 131 -11.85 26.29 0.35
CA ALA A 131 -12.90 25.50 -0.28
C ALA A 131 -12.31 24.64 -1.40
N ALA A 132 -12.73 23.38 -1.48
CA ALA A 132 -12.31 22.47 -2.53
C ALA A 132 -13.50 22.07 -3.42
N LEU A 133 -13.42 22.31 -4.71
CA LEU A 133 -14.36 21.80 -5.71
C LEU A 133 -13.79 20.47 -6.23
N LEU A 134 -14.47 19.36 -5.95
CA LEU A 134 -13.93 18.01 -6.11
C LEU A 134 -14.54 17.22 -7.28
N ILE A 135 -15.45 17.84 -8.02
CA ILE A 135 -15.99 17.32 -9.28
C ILE A 135 -15.90 18.45 -10.32
N ALA A 136 -15.53 18.09 -11.54
CA ALA A 136 -15.39 18.99 -12.67
C ALA A 136 -16.64 19.90 -12.81
N PRO A 137 -16.48 21.23 -12.79
CA PRO A 137 -17.61 22.16 -12.90
C PRO A 137 -18.35 22.02 -14.24
N GLU A 138 -19.66 21.91 -14.23
CA GLU A 138 -20.46 21.74 -15.45
C GLU A 138 -20.83 23.09 -16.07
N ALA A 139 -20.45 23.31 -17.33
CA ALA A 139 -20.78 24.55 -18.04
C ALA A 139 -22.30 24.80 -18.13
N ALA A 140 -23.12 23.74 -18.21
CA ALA A 140 -24.58 23.84 -18.26
C ALA A 140 -25.21 24.31 -16.95
N SER A 141 -24.49 24.21 -15.83
CA SER A 141 -24.93 24.58 -14.49
C SER A 141 -23.88 25.48 -13.81
N ALA A 142 -23.26 26.34 -14.62
CA ALA A 142 -22.23 27.26 -14.18
C ALA A 142 -22.81 28.33 -13.23
N PRO A 143 -22.10 28.68 -12.13
CA PRO A 143 -22.51 29.73 -11.22
C PRO A 143 -22.17 31.12 -11.80
N SER A 144 -22.26 32.17 -10.97
CA SER A 144 -21.89 33.52 -11.39
C SER A 144 -20.43 33.61 -11.86
N GLN A 145 -20.16 34.52 -12.80
CA GLN A 145 -18.80 34.75 -13.30
C GLN A 145 -17.83 35.17 -12.18
N ASP A 146 -18.33 35.87 -11.15
CA ASP A 146 -17.52 36.26 -10.01
C ASP A 146 -17.10 35.05 -9.18
N PHE A 147 -17.98 34.06 -8.97
CA PHE A 147 -17.62 32.80 -8.32
C PHE A 147 -16.59 32.02 -9.15
N LEU A 148 -16.83 31.88 -10.46
CA LEU A 148 -15.89 31.19 -11.35
C LEU A 148 -14.49 31.82 -11.27
N ARG A 149 -14.39 33.16 -11.35
CA ARG A 149 -13.10 33.86 -11.22
C ARG A 149 -12.49 33.68 -9.85
N ALA A 150 -13.27 33.68 -8.77
CA ALA A 150 -12.76 33.39 -7.42
C ALA A 150 -12.18 31.97 -7.33
N ALA A 151 -12.80 30.99 -8.02
CA ALA A 151 -12.28 29.63 -8.16
C ALA A 151 -11.15 29.49 -9.21
N GLY A 152 -10.67 30.60 -9.78
CA GLY A 152 -9.57 30.63 -10.74
C GLY A 152 -9.97 30.34 -12.19
N ILE A 153 -11.26 30.33 -12.51
CA ILE A 153 -11.80 30.00 -13.84
C ILE A 153 -12.20 31.30 -14.56
N ALA A 154 -11.53 31.62 -15.66
CA ALA A 154 -11.88 32.74 -16.53
C ALA A 154 -13.01 32.36 -17.49
N GLU A 155 -12.91 31.19 -18.12
CA GLU A 155 -13.90 30.65 -19.07
C GLU A 155 -14.12 29.16 -18.75
N LEU A 156 -15.39 28.73 -18.76
CA LEU A 156 -15.82 27.35 -18.52
C LEU A 156 -16.67 26.89 -19.72
N GLU A 157 -16.23 25.82 -20.38
CA GLU A 157 -16.85 25.32 -21.60
C GLU A 157 -16.93 23.79 -21.58
N GLY A 158 -18.04 23.24 -22.09
CA GLY A 158 -18.19 21.83 -22.47
C GLY A 158 -17.52 20.79 -21.55
N ASN A 159 -17.15 19.65 -22.15
CA ASN A 159 -16.41 18.58 -21.48
C ASN A 159 -15.10 18.33 -22.22
N ALA A 160 -14.10 17.83 -21.49
CA ALA A 160 -12.79 17.42 -21.96
C ALA A 160 -12.54 15.95 -21.55
N ASN A 161 -11.91 15.19 -22.43
CA ASN A 161 -11.31 13.90 -22.08
C ASN A 161 -9.80 14.09 -22.04
N VAL A 162 -9.21 14.00 -20.86
CA VAL A 162 -7.81 14.38 -20.60
C VAL A 162 -6.96 13.13 -20.46
N LYS A 163 -5.96 12.99 -21.32
CA LYS A 163 -5.04 11.84 -21.34
C LYS A 163 -3.87 12.04 -20.38
N GLY A 164 -3.61 11.02 -19.56
CA GLY A 164 -2.46 10.99 -18.65
C GLY A 164 -2.44 12.09 -17.60
N ILE A 165 -1.33 12.15 -16.86
CA ILE A 165 -1.11 13.08 -15.75
C ILE A 165 0.33 13.62 -15.80
N LYS A 166 0.48 14.91 -15.51
CA LYS A 166 1.73 15.63 -15.22
C LYS A 166 1.60 16.28 -13.85
N LEU A 167 2.47 15.90 -12.91
CA LEU A 167 2.59 16.49 -11.58
C LEU A 167 3.60 17.64 -11.63
N ARG A 168 3.11 18.89 -11.63
CA ARG A 168 3.95 20.09 -11.82
C ARG A 168 4.60 20.59 -10.52
N THR A 169 4.02 20.24 -9.39
CA THR A 169 4.41 20.72 -8.05
C THR A 169 4.39 19.56 -7.06
N ASP A 170 4.90 19.78 -5.84
CA ASP A 170 4.80 18.82 -4.73
C ASP A 170 3.45 18.88 -3.98
N PHE A 171 2.37 19.20 -4.69
CA PHE A 171 1.01 19.11 -4.12
C PHE A 171 0.77 17.70 -3.55
N LEU A 172 1.15 16.67 -4.32
CA LEU A 172 1.51 15.36 -3.81
C LEU A 172 3.02 15.37 -3.53
N PHE A 173 3.45 15.19 -2.29
CA PHE A 173 4.88 15.22 -1.98
C PHE A 173 5.60 14.07 -2.69
N GLY A 174 6.82 14.33 -3.17
CA GLY A 174 7.58 13.40 -4.02
C GLY A 174 7.03 13.28 -5.44
N GLY A 175 5.97 14.01 -5.79
CA GLY A 175 5.32 13.96 -7.09
C GLY A 175 5.89 14.93 -8.12
N LYS A 176 6.56 16.02 -7.72
CA LYS A 176 7.01 17.05 -8.65
C LYS A 176 7.84 16.49 -9.81
N GLY A 177 7.53 16.95 -11.02
CA GLY A 177 8.21 16.57 -12.27
C GLY A 177 7.85 15.18 -12.80
N PHE A 178 6.95 14.45 -12.13
CA PHE A 178 6.51 13.14 -12.57
C PHE A 178 5.40 13.23 -13.63
N SER A 179 5.40 12.31 -14.60
CA SER A 179 4.32 12.15 -15.57
C SER A 179 4.11 10.68 -15.95
N PHE A 180 2.88 10.35 -16.34
CA PHE A 180 2.52 9.07 -16.96
C PHE A 180 1.33 9.24 -17.92
N GLY A 181 1.13 8.26 -18.81
CA GLY A 181 -0.03 8.20 -19.71
C GLY A 181 0.32 7.95 -21.18
N GLU A 182 1.58 8.09 -21.59
CA GLU A 182 2.00 7.83 -22.98
C GLU A 182 1.65 6.39 -23.41
N ASP A 183 2.04 5.43 -22.56
CA ASP A 183 1.82 3.98 -22.75
C ASP A 183 0.70 3.41 -21.86
N SER A 184 -0.28 4.24 -21.47
CA SER A 184 -1.43 3.80 -20.65
C SER A 184 -2.75 4.27 -21.27
N ALA A 185 -3.81 3.50 -21.01
CA ALA A 185 -5.18 3.86 -21.34
C ALA A 185 -5.79 4.88 -20.35
N TYR A 186 -5.01 5.37 -19.37
CA TYR A 186 -5.48 6.32 -18.37
C TYR A 186 -6.00 7.62 -18.99
N ASN A 187 -7.29 7.88 -18.74
CA ASN A 187 -7.95 9.12 -19.10
C ASN A 187 -8.86 9.58 -17.95
N THR A 188 -9.03 10.90 -17.83
CA THR A 188 -9.96 11.53 -16.87
C THR A 188 -10.89 12.47 -17.61
N SER A 189 -12.18 12.35 -17.35
CA SER A 189 -13.18 13.32 -17.78
C SER A 189 -13.09 14.58 -16.92
N GLY A 190 -13.10 15.74 -17.55
CA GLY A 190 -13.15 17.04 -16.90
C GLY A 190 -13.87 18.07 -17.78
N SER A 191 -13.76 19.34 -17.42
CA SER A 191 -14.34 20.46 -18.17
C SER A 191 -13.25 21.18 -18.95
N LYS A 192 -13.59 21.79 -20.09
CA LYS A 192 -12.64 22.69 -20.77
C LYS A 192 -12.64 24.01 -20.00
N VAL A 193 -11.47 24.36 -19.47
CA VAL A 193 -11.31 25.55 -18.65
C VAL A 193 -10.18 26.41 -19.18
N LYS A 194 -10.39 27.72 -19.14
CA LYS A 194 -9.31 28.70 -19.21
C LYS A 194 -9.17 29.31 -17.83
N LEU A 195 -7.99 29.19 -17.25
CA LEU A 195 -7.73 29.73 -15.92
C LEU A 195 -7.38 31.21 -15.98
N VAL A 196 -7.59 31.91 -14.87
CA VAL A 196 -7.03 33.24 -14.65
C VAL A 196 -5.49 33.16 -14.55
N SER A 197 -4.80 34.26 -14.82
CA SER A 197 -3.33 34.26 -14.98
C SER A 197 -2.54 33.94 -13.71
N ASP A 198 -3.15 34.12 -12.55
CA ASP A 198 -2.59 33.91 -11.22
C ASP A 198 -3.04 32.61 -10.55
N ALA A 199 -3.77 31.73 -11.28
CA ALA A 199 -4.03 30.37 -10.82
C ALA A 199 -2.77 29.50 -10.92
N LEU A 200 -2.46 28.75 -9.85
CA LEU A 200 -1.32 27.84 -9.81
C LEU A 200 -1.78 26.41 -10.14
N VAL A 201 -1.35 25.89 -11.29
CA VAL A 201 -1.67 24.53 -11.73
C VAL A 201 -0.72 23.51 -11.10
N HIS A 202 -1.26 22.61 -10.28
CA HIS A 202 -0.53 21.53 -9.62
C HIS A 202 -0.49 20.26 -10.46
N ILE A 203 -1.60 19.92 -11.12
CA ILE A 203 -1.75 18.72 -11.94
C ILE A 203 -2.37 19.12 -13.28
N ALA A 204 -1.82 18.59 -14.38
CA ALA A 204 -2.34 18.77 -15.73
C ALA A 204 -2.35 17.43 -16.50
N GLY A 205 -3.11 17.38 -17.59
CA GLY A 205 -3.01 16.31 -18.59
C GLY A 205 -1.71 16.39 -19.40
N LEU A 206 -1.46 15.39 -20.24
CA LEU A 206 -0.32 15.40 -21.17
C LEU A 206 -0.42 16.54 -22.20
N ASP A 207 -1.64 16.97 -22.53
CA ASP A 207 -1.96 18.12 -23.38
C ASP A 207 -1.97 19.47 -22.63
N ASP A 208 -1.50 19.47 -21.37
CA ASP A 208 -1.50 20.62 -20.46
C ASP A 208 -2.88 21.13 -20.05
N THR A 209 -3.96 20.37 -20.30
CA THR A 209 -5.29 20.65 -19.74
C THR A 209 -5.22 20.64 -18.20
N PRO A 210 -5.66 21.71 -17.50
CA PRO A 210 -5.60 21.75 -16.05
C PRO A 210 -6.54 20.73 -15.39
N LEU A 211 -6.00 19.94 -14.47
CA LEU A 211 -6.74 18.93 -13.71
C LEU A 211 -6.84 19.28 -12.22
N LEU A 212 -5.83 19.92 -11.64
CA LEU A 212 -5.86 20.42 -10.26
C LEU A 212 -5.12 21.74 -10.19
N TRP A 213 -5.78 22.78 -9.67
CA TRP A 213 -5.15 24.06 -9.41
C TRP A 213 -5.61 24.65 -8.08
N GLU A 214 -4.84 25.62 -7.61
CA GLU A 214 -5.25 26.52 -6.53
C GLU A 214 -5.34 27.96 -7.02
N HIS A 215 -6.24 28.73 -6.41
CA HIS A 215 -6.40 30.15 -6.68
C HIS A 215 -6.67 30.92 -5.37
N PRO A 216 -5.83 31.92 -5.02
CA PRO A 216 -6.08 32.79 -3.87
C PRO A 216 -7.37 33.62 -4.07
N ALA A 217 -8.19 33.71 -3.03
CA ALA A 217 -9.40 34.54 -3.05
C ALA A 217 -9.64 35.16 -1.67
N GLY A 218 -9.57 36.49 -1.58
CA GLY A 218 -9.59 37.21 -0.31
C GLY A 218 -8.39 36.81 0.57
N LYS A 219 -8.66 36.33 1.79
CA LYS A 219 -7.62 35.82 2.72
C LYS A 219 -7.39 34.32 2.61
N GLY A 220 -8.27 33.60 1.89
CA GLY A 220 -8.24 32.15 1.75
C GLY A 220 -7.91 31.73 0.31
N LYS A 221 -8.31 30.51 -0.04
CA LYS A 221 -8.11 29.97 -1.39
C LYS A 221 -9.17 28.95 -1.80
N PHE A 222 -9.31 28.80 -3.12
CA PHE A 222 -9.98 27.67 -3.73
C PHE A 222 -8.97 26.63 -4.18
N LEU A 223 -9.30 25.36 -3.98
CA LEU A 223 -8.69 24.21 -4.64
C LEU A 223 -9.72 23.64 -5.62
N VAL A 224 -9.34 23.38 -6.86
CA VAL A 224 -10.30 22.86 -7.85
C VAL A 224 -9.72 21.65 -8.55
N TYR A 225 -10.36 20.50 -8.34
CA TYR A 225 -10.10 19.27 -9.07
C TYR A 225 -11.08 19.16 -10.24
N ASN A 226 -10.57 19.42 -11.44
CA ASN A 226 -11.26 19.29 -12.72
C ASN A 226 -11.23 17.85 -13.23
N GLY A 227 -11.72 16.95 -12.40
CA GLY A 227 -11.85 15.53 -12.69
C GLY A 227 -13.11 14.97 -12.05
N VAL A 228 -13.15 13.65 -11.90
CA VAL A 228 -14.22 12.95 -11.19
C VAL A 228 -13.64 12.18 -10.02
N VAL A 229 -14.41 12.05 -8.93
CA VAL A 229 -14.06 11.07 -7.91
C VAL A 229 -14.30 9.68 -8.48
N ARG A 230 -13.21 8.97 -8.77
CA ARG A 230 -13.21 7.66 -9.44
C ARG A 230 -13.64 6.56 -8.49
N ASP A 231 -14.24 5.52 -9.04
CA ASP A 231 -14.51 4.24 -8.40
C ASP A 231 -13.22 3.42 -8.20
N ASP A 232 -12.36 3.41 -9.23
CA ASP A 232 -10.97 2.97 -9.10
C ASP A 232 -10.23 3.84 -8.06
N LYS A 233 -9.24 3.25 -7.38
CA LYS A 233 -8.58 3.88 -6.24
C LYS A 233 -7.39 4.75 -6.64
N THR A 234 -7.26 5.06 -7.93
CA THR A 234 -6.14 5.81 -8.50
C THR A 234 -6.05 7.27 -8.03
N ASN A 235 -7.17 7.88 -7.60
CA ASN A 235 -7.20 9.28 -7.15
C ASN A 235 -7.09 9.48 -5.63
N ILE A 236 -6.89 8.41 -4.84
CA ILE A 236 -6.90 8.51 -3.36
C ILE A 236 -5.82 9.45 -2.82
N GLY A 237 -4.65 9.48 -3.46
CA GLY A 237 -3.57 10.41 -3.15
C GLY A 237 -3.95 11.86 -3.44
N ILE A 238 -4.68 12.13 -4.54
CA ILE A 238 -5.18 13.49 -4.86
C ILE A 238 -6.14 13.95 -3.78
N LEU A 239 -7.12 13.11 -3.42
CA LEU A 239 -8.10 13.45 -2.38
C LEU A 239 -7.41 13.70 -1.03
N THR A 240 -6.43 12.85 -0.67
CA THR A 240 -5.65 13.01 0.56
C THR A 240 -4.85 14.32 0.54
N ALA A 241 -4.19 14.64 -0.57
CA ALA A 241 -3.45 15.87 -0.72
C ALA A 241 -4.37 17.10 -0.62
N VAL A 242 -5.54 17.09 -1.26
CA VAL A 242 -6.52 18.19 -1.15
C VAL A 242 -6.91 18.43 0.31
N LEU A 243 -7.25 17.37 1.07
CA LEU A 243 -7.55 17.49 2.50
C LEU A 243 -6.35 18.04 3.30
N ALA A 244 -5.13 17.64 2.94
CA ALA A 244 -3.91 18.10 3.59
C ALA A 244 -3.63 19.60 3.31
N HIS A 245 -4.12 20.13 2.19
CA HIS A 245 -4.01 21.54 1.80
C HIS A 245 -5.16 22.43 2.30
N CYS A 246 -6.12 21.88 3.03
CA CYS A 246 -7.20 22.63 3.66
C CYS A 246 -6.77 23.25 5.00
N GLY A 247 -6.71 24.59 5.02
CA GLY A 247 -6.20 25.37 6.15
C GLY A 247 -4.66 25.39 6.22
N THR A 248 -4.10 25.81 7.36
CA THR A 248 -2.66 25.89 7.61
C THR A 248 -2.21 24.93 8.71
N GLU A 249 -0.98 24.42 8.66
CA GLU A 249 -0.45 23.49 9.68
C GLU A 249 -1.30 22.20 9.76
N THR A 250 -1.65 21.66 8.59
CA THR A 250 -2.41 20.42 8.52
C THR A 250 -1.50 19.25 8.78
N VAL A 251 -1.89 18.37 9.69
CA VAL A 251 -1.18 17.14 9.98
C VAL A 251 -2.09 15.93 9.77
N TYR A 252 -1.53 14.84 9.26
CA TYR A 252 -2.25 13.58 9.12
C TYR A 252 -1.29 12.40 9.28
N PRO A 253 -1.77 11.26 9.82
CA PRO A 253 -0.91 10.12 10.08
C PRO A 253 -0.54 9.35 8.82
N VAL A 254 0.63 8.73 8.84
CA VAL A 254 1.12 7.83 7.79
C VAL A 254 1.93 6.68 8.41
N LEU A 255 2.07 5.56 7.71
CA LEU A 255 2.92 4.45 8.14
C LEU A 255 4.41 4.74 7.90
N GLY A 256 4.73 5.33 6.75
CA GLY A 256 6.10 5.62 6.32
C GLY A 256 6.93 4.35 6.09
N THR A 257 6.31 3.29 5.56
CA THR A 257 6.89 1.94 5.42
C THR A 257 7.09 1.56 3.96
N LYS A 258 8.03 0.65 3.70
CA LYS A 258 8.17 -0.09 2.44
C LYS A 258 8.16 -1.58 2.73
N VAL A 259 7.25 -2.30 2.09
CA VAL A 259 7.12 -3.76 2.15
C VAL A 259 7.33 -4.33 0.75
N PHE A 260 8.04 -5.46 0.68
CA PHE A 260 8.36 -6.12 -0.58
C PHE A 260 8.09 -7.63 -0.45
N TYR A 261 7.34 -8.18 -1.39
CA TYR A 261 6.97 -9.60 -1.40
C TYR A 261 7.72 -10.34 -2.49
N ILE A 262 8.02 -11.61 -2.22
CA ILE A 262 8.43 -12.56 -3.23
C ILE A 262 7.42 -13.70 -3.20
N ASP A 263 6.50 -13.64 -4.15
CA ASP A 263 5.52 -14.69 -4.34
C ASP A 263 6.24 -15.94 -4.87
N ASP A 264 5.75 -17.12 -4.51
CA ASP A 264 6.40 -18.40 -4.81
C ASP A 264 7.86 -18.50 -4.35
N PHE A 265 8.17 -17.96 -3.18
CA PHE A 265 9.51 -18.09 -2.66
C PHE A 265 9.57 -18.23 -1.13
N PRO A 266 10.25 -19.26 -0.59
CA PRO A 266 10.94 -20.34 -1.31
C PRO A 266 10.03 -21.25 -2.18
N SER A 267 10.40 -21.44 -3.45
CA SER A 267 9.65 -22.27 -4.41
C SER A 267 10.16 -23.71 -4.51
N PRO A 268 9.30 -24.64 -4.97
CA PRO A 268 9.72 -25.91 -5.53
C PRO A 268 10.34 -25.70 -6.92
N VAL A 269 11.59 -25.23 -6.96
CA VAL A 269 12.31 -24.89 -8.22
C VAL A 269 12.23 -26.02 -9.25
N PRO A 270 11.74 -25.77 -10.48
CA PRO A 270 11.65 -26.79 -11.52
C PRO A 270 13.02 -27.35 -11.92
N GLU A 271 13.09 -28.67 -12.12
CA GLU A 271 14.30 -29.31 -12.65
C GLU A 271 14.41 -29.15 -14.18
N GLY A 272 15.65 -29.14 -14.67
CA GLY A 272 15.94 -29.19 -16.11
C GLY A 272 16.27 -27.83 -16.72
N ILE A 273 15.99 -27.72 -18.02
CA ILE A 273 16.36 -26.58 -18.86
C ILE A 273 15.10 -25.86 -19.28
N ASN A 274 14.95 -24.61 -18.85
CA ASN A 274 14.02 -23.69 -19.49
C ASN A 274 14.71 -23.06 -20.72
N PRO A 275 14.12 -23.13 -21.93
CA PRO A 275 14.76 -22.60 -23.14
C PRO A 275 15.16 -21.13 -23.02
N ARG A 276 14.33 -20.28 -22.41
CA ARG A 276 14.60 -18.85 -22.31
C ARG A 276 15.79 -18.54 -21.42
N ILE A 277 15.88 -19.19 -20.26
CA ILE A 277 17.05 -19.09 -19.37
C ILE A 277 18.31 -19.58 -20.08
N TYR A 278 18.20 -20.71 -20.78
CA TYR A 278 19.36 -21.35 -21.41
C TYR A 278 19.84 -20.61 -22.64
N ASP A 279 18.94 -20.07 -23.45
CA ASP A 279 19.27 -19.31 -24.65
C ASP A 279 19.94 -17.97 -24.29
N GLU A 280 19.52 -17.32 -23.20
CA GLU A 280 20.10 -16.05 -22.73
C GLU A 280 21.36 -16.25 -21.87
N LEU A 281 21.31 -17.15 -20.89
CA LEU A 281 22.31 -17.25 -19.81
C LEU A 281 23.12 -18.54 -19.84
N HIS A 282 22.75 -19.51 -20.68
CA HIS A 282 23.34 -20.86 -20.73
C HIS A 282 23.35 -21.57 -19.37
N MET A 283 22.30 -21.35 -18.58
CA MET A 283 22.10 -21.93 -17.25
C MET A 283 20.95 -22.94 -17.26
N THR A 284 21.01 -23.93 -16.37
CA THR A 284 19.81 -24.70 -16.00
C THR A 284 18.86 -23.81 -15.19
N THR A 285 17.60 -24.21 -15.06
CA THR A 285 16.64 -23.47 -14.21
C THR A 285 17.13 -23.38 -12.77
N GLU A 286 17.70 -24.48 -12.24
CA GLU A 286 18.25 -24.53 -10.88
C GLU A 286 19.46 -23.59 -10.71
N ASP A 287 20.40 -23.60 -11.67
CA ASP A 287 21.58 -22.73 -11.63
C ASP A 287 21.19 -21.25 -11.72
N PHE A 288 20.18 -20.92 -12.53
CA PHE A 288 19.65 -19.56 -12.59
C PHE A 288 19.09 -19.11 -11.24
N TYR A 289 18.22 -19.90 -10.61
CA TYR A 289 17.65 -19.57 -9.30
C TYR A 289 18.75 -19.40 -8.26
N ARG A 290 19.69 -20.35 -8.19
CA ARG A 290 20.71 -20.39 -7.13
C ARG A 290 21.83 -19.38 -7.31
N TYR A 291 22.32 -19.20 -8.54
CA TYR A 291 23.55 -18.46 -8.81
C TYR A 291 23.33 -17.13 -9.53
N ARG A 292 22.13 -16.86 -10.06
CA ARG A 292 21.80 -15.59 -10.72
C ARG A 292 20.72 -14.81 -10.00
N TRP A 293 19.50 -15.36 -9.92
CA TRP A 293 18.32 -14.66 -9.42
C TRP A 293 18.40 -14.40 -7.91
N TRP A 294 18.64 -15.41 -7.08
CA TRP A 294 18.66 -15.21 -5.62
C TRP A 294 19.80 -14.28 -5.16
N PRO A 295 21.04 -14.42 -5.67
CA PRO A 295 22.10 -13.44 -5.38
C PRO A 295 21.75 -12.02 -5.81
N TYR A 296 21.06 -11.85 -6.95
CA TYR A 296 20.55 -10.55 -7.39
C TYR A 296 19.54 -9.97 -6.39
N MET A 297 18.54 -10.75 -5.97
CA MET A 297 17.55 -10.31 -4.98
C MET A 297 18.20 -9.95 -3.63
N GLN A 298 19.16 -10.75 -3.17
CA GLN A 298 19.94 -10.43 -1.97
C GLN A 298 20.73 -9.12 -2.11
N GLN A 299 21.24 -8.81 -3.30
CA GLN A 299 21.93 -7.56 -3.58
C GLN A 299 20.95 -6.37 -3.60
N VAL A 300 19.80 -6.52 -4.25
CA VAL A 300 18.73 -5.52 -4.27
C VAL A 300 18.27 -5.18 -2.85
N ALA A 301 18.07 -6.17 -1.99
CA ALA A 301 17.71 -5.92 -0.60
C ALA A 301 18.76 -5.10 0.17
N LYS A 302 20.05 -5.30 -0.11
CA LYS A 302 21.12 -4.52 0.52
C LYS A 302 21.20 -3.10 -0.03
N ASP A 303 21.15 -2.96 -1.35
CA ASP A 303 21.30 -1.67 -2.04
C ASP A 303 20.14 -0.72 -1.76
N PHE A 304 18.93 -1.27 -1.63
CA PHE A 304 17.71 -0.49 -1.46
C PHE A 304 17.13 -0.57 -0.04
N ASP A 305 17.82 -1.22 0.91
CA ASP A 305 17.33 -1.48 2.27
C ASP A 305 15.93 -2.09 2.24
N LEU A 306 15.81 -3.38 1.88
CA LEU A 306 14.54 -4.09 1.83
C LEU A 306 14.55 -5.30 2.76
N LYS A 307 13.37 -5.60 3.30
CA LYS A 307 13.05 -6.88 3.93
C LYS A 307 12.01 -7.58 3.08
N TYR A 308 12.27 -8.83 2.72
CA TYR A 308 11.35 -9.61 1.91
C TYR A 308 10.38 -10.41 2.78
N THR A 309 9.12 -10.41 2.37
CA THR A 309 8.14 -11.41 2.78
C THR A 309 8.11 -12.46 1.68
N GLY A 310 8.60 -13.67 1.94
CA GLY A 310 8.57 -14.78 0.99
C GLY A 310 7.35 -15.67 1.22
N LEU A 311 6.60 -15.98 0.17
CA LEU A 311 5.35 -16.72 0.26
C LEU A 311 5.51 -18.10 -0.37
N ILE A 312 5.33 -19.15 0.44
CA ILE A 312 5.62 -20.51 0.02
C ILE A 312 4.44 -21.22 -0.63
N ILE A 313 4.78 -22.07 -1.59
CA ILE A 313 3.96 -23.17 -2.11
C ILE A 313 4.73 -24.48 -1.95
N GLU A 314 4.04 -25.61 -1.97
CA GLU A 314 4.67 -26.94 -2.00
C GLU A 314 4.86 -27.47 -3.42
N SER A 315 3.98 -27.11 -4.35
CA SER A 315 3.93 -27.66 -5.70
C SER A 315 3.49 -26.63 -6.75
N TYR A 316 3.75 -26.89 -8.04
CA TYR A 316 3.12 -26.19 -9.17
C TYR A 316 2.09 -27.07 -9.88
N GLY A 317 1.75 -28.24 -9.32
CA GLY A 317 0.78 -29.17 -9.90
C GLY A 317 -0.67 -28.69 -9.78
N ASP A 318 -1.58 -29.29 -10.53
CA ASP A 318 -3.00 -28.93 -10.60
C ASP A 318 -3.93 -29.89 -9.82
N VAL A 319 -3.35 -30.71 -8.93
CA VAL A 319 -4.11 -31.68 -8.13
C VAL A 319 -4.88 -30.97 -7.02
N VAL A 320 -6.19 -30.81 -7.22
CA VAL A 320 -7.13 -30.18 -6.27
C VAL A 320 -7.95 -31.16 -5.43
N LYS A 321 -7.49 -32.41 -5.32
CA LYS A 321 -8.17 -33.45 -4.53
C LYS A 321 -7.18 -34.46 -3.98
N ALA A 322 -7.36 -34.83 -2.71
CA ALA A 322 -6.54 -35.85 -2.08
C ALA A 322 -6.68 -37.23 -2.77
N PRO A 323 -5.62 -38.08 -2.76
CA PRO A 323 -4.31 -37.86 -2.13
C PRO A 323 -3.39 -36.94 -2.95
N PHE A 324 -2.72 -36.01 -2.26
CA PHE A 324 -1.78 -35.09 -2.88
C PHE A 324 -0.41 -35.75 -3.15
N PRO A 325 0.23 -35.50 -4.31
CA PRO A 325 1.54 -36.08 -4.61
C PRO A 325 2.62 -35.51 -3.69
N ALA A 326 3.46 -36.39 -3.13
CA ALA A 326 4.66 -35.94 -2.44
C ALA A 326 5.59 -35.20 -3.43
N PRO A 327 6.31 -34.14 -2.98
CA PRO A 327 7.29 -33.46 -3.81
C PRO A 327 8.29 -34.44 -4.42
N ALA A 328 8.70 -34.19 -5.66
CA ALA A 328 9.63 -35.06 -6.38
C ALA A 328 11.02 -35.05 -5.70
N GLY A 329 11.26 -36.01 -4.81
CA GLY A 329 12.54 -36.20 -4.14
C GLY A 329 12.81 -35.24 -2.96
N ARG A 330 14.06 -35.21 -2.50
CA ARG A 330 14.49 -34.37 -1.36
C ARG A 330 14.78 -32.92 -1.75
N ARG A 331 14.99 -32.62 -3.04
CA ARG A 331 15.48 -31.31 -3.50
C ARG A 331 14.52 -30.16 -3.23
N ALA A 332 13.23 -30.30 -3.54
CA ALA A 332 12.25 -29.24 -3.26
C ALA A 332 12.24 -28.85 -1.78
N ARG A 333 12.28 -29.85 -0.90
CA ARG A 333 12.40 -29.65 0.54
C ARG A 333 13.73 -29.02 0.95
N ASP A 334 14.84 -29.50 0.41
CA ASP A 334 16.17 -28.97 0.73
C ASP A 334 16.29 -27.50 0.27
N ASN A 335 15.73 -27.14 -0.88
CA ASN A 335 15.62 -25.77 -1.38
C ASN A 335 14.78 -24.90 -0.43
N PHE A 336 13.62 -25.40 0.03
CA PHE A 336 12.81 -24.68 1.02
C PHE A 336 13.57 -24.43 2.33
N ILE A 337 14.34 -25.41 2.81
CA ILE A 337 15.17 -25.25 4.00
C ILE A 337 16.30 -24.22 3.76
N VAL A 338 17.00 -24.31 2.64
CA VAL A 338 18.15 -23.44 2.34
C VAL A 338 17.70 -22.00 2.09
N TYR A 339 16.79 -21.79 1.12
CA TYR A 339 16.33 -20.45 0.78
C TYR A 339 15.54 -19.81 1.92
N GLY A 340 14.70 -20.57 2.63
CA GLY A 340 13.98 -20.02 3.76
C GLY A 340 14.91 -19.59 4.89
N ARG A 341 15.98 -20.34 5.19
CA ARG A 341 17.01 -19.91 6.15
C ARG A 341 17.77 -18.69 5.68
N GLU A 342 18.15 -18.62 4.41
CA GLU A 342 18.85 -17.46 3.84
C GLU A 342 17.97 -16.20 3.89
N LEU A 343 16.70 -16.32 3.55
CA LEU A 343 15.69 -15.26 3.64
C LEU A 343 15.51 -14.77 5.09
N LEU A 344 15.38 -15.69 6.05
CA LEU A 344 15.24 -15.33 7.46
C LEU A 344 16.54 -14.72 8.02
N ASN A 345 17.71 -15.19 7.61
CA ASN A 345 19.01 -14.65 8.02
C ASN A 345 19.26 -13.22 7.53
N MET A 346 18.65 -12.82 6.41
CA MET A 346 18.68 -11.43 5.93
C MET A 346 17.57 -10.55 6.53
N GLY A 347 16.80 -11.05 7.50
CA GLY A 347 15.75 -10.31 8.19
C GLY A 347 14.39 -10.31 7.48
N GLY A 348 14.20 -11.19 6.50
CA GLY A 348 12.90 -11.44 5.89
C GLY A 348 11.97 -12.29 6.75
N GLU A 349 10.79 -12.60 6.22
CA GLU A 349 9.81 -13.50 6.85
C GLU A 349 9.23 -14.50 5.84
N LEU A 350 8.73 -15.63 6.35
CA LEU A 350 7.94 -16.60 5.58
C LEU A 350 6.44 -16.42 5.80
N GLY A 351 5.67 -16.57 4.72
CA GLY A 351 4.20 -16.60 4.66
C GLY A 351 3.70 -17.65 3.66
N LEU A 352 2.40 -17.71 3.42
CA LEU A 352 1.72 -18.72 2.59
C LEU A 352 1.27 -18.15 1.25
N HIS A 353 1.36 -18.96 0.20
CA HIS A 353 0.78 -18.69 -1.13
C HIS A 353 -0.09 -19.86 -1.64
N GLY A 354 -0.72 -20.60 -0.74
CA GLY A 354 -1.47 -21.81 -1.08
C GLY A 354 -0.59 -23.06 -1.25
N TYR A 355 -1.23 -24.20 -1.50
CA TYR A 355 -0.53 -25.48 -1.61
C TYR A 355 0.19 -25.64 -2.94
N ASN A 356 -0.51 -25.38 -4.05
CA ASN A 356 -0.06 -25.70 -5.39
C ASN A 356 -0.24 -24.56 -6.41
N HIS A 357 -0.22 -23.30 -5.95
CA HIS A 357 -0.51 -22.11 -6.77
C HIS A 357 -1.92 -22.05 -7.39
N GLN A 358 -2.82 -22.98 -7.04
CA GLN A 358 -4.23 -22.88 -7.41
C GLN A 358 -4.94 -21.91 -6.45
N PRO A 359 -5.66 -20.88 -6.93
CA PRO A 359 -6.43 -20.00 -6.06
C PRO A 359 -7.43 -20.77 -5.22
N LEU A 360 -7.55 -20.46 -3.93
CA LEU A 360 -8.51 -21.13 -3.04
C LEU A 360 -9.93 -20.59 -3.29
N ALA A 361 -10.53 -21.07 -4.37
CA ALA A 361 -11.88 -20.74 -4.80
C ALA A 361 -12.58 -21.93 -5.48
N PRO A 362 -13.90 -22.08 -5.33
CA PRO A 362 -14.70 -22.94 -6.20
C PRO A 362 -14.93 -22.26 -7.55
N ALA A 363 -15.30 -23.02 -8.58
CA ALA A 363 -15.51 -22.49 -9.93
C ALA A 363 -16.36 -21.19 -9.96
N GLY A 364 -15.91 -20.21 -10.72
CA GLY A 364 -16.63 -18.95 -10.95
C GLY A 364 -15.83 -17.69 -10.58
N TYR A 365 -14.52 -17.81 -10.40
CA TYR A 365 -13.57 -16.74 -10.10
C TYR A 365 -12.49 -16.61 -11.19
N ASN A 366 -12.87 -16.75 -12.46
CA ASN A 366 -12.00 -16.71 -13.64
C ASN A 366 -10.88 -17.77 -13.72
N GLU A 367 -11.05 -18.91 -13.04
CA GLU A 367 -10.06 -19.97 -13.08
C GLU A 367 -9.82 -20.48 -14.51
N GLU A 368 -10.89 -20.58 -15.31
CA GLU A 368 -10.83 -21.06 -16.69
C GLU A 368 -10.02 -20.13 -17.63
N GLU A 369 -10.06 -18.81 -17.41
CA GLU A 369 -9.29 -17.85 -18.22
C GLU A 369 -7.80 -17.89 -17.89
N LEU A 370 -7.44 -18.39 -16.71
CA LEU A 370 -6.08 -18.48 -16.19
C LEU A 370 -5.52 -19.91 -16.20
N ASP A 371 -6.21 -20.84 -16.88
CA ASP A 371 -5.85 -22.27 -16.95
C ASP A 371 -5.75 -22.97 -15.57
N TYR A 372 -6.49 -22.50 -14.58
CA TYR A 372 -6.58 -23.09 -13.24
C TYR A 372 -7.68 -24.16 -13.13
N VAL A 373 -7.45 -25.11 -12.22
CA VAL A 373 -8.44 -26.14 -11.88
C VAL A 373 -9.14 -25.71 -10.59
N PRO A 374 -10.45 -25.43 -10.61
CA PRO A 374 -11.16 -24.95 -9.41
C PRO A 374 -11.29 -26.04 -8.35
N TRP A 375 -11.30 -25.65 -7.08
CA TRP A 375 -11.49 -26.58 -5.96
C TRP A 375 -12.93 -27.09 -5.91
N GLY A 376 -13.09 -28.41 -5.72
CA GLY A 376 -14.41 -29.04 -5.69
C GLY A 376 -15.24 -28.69 -4.45
N SER A 377 -14.59 -28.36 -3.33
CA SER A 377 -15.22 -28.02 -2.06
C SER A 377 -14.25 -27.33 -1.10
N LYS A 378 -14.79 -26.67 -0.06
CA LYS A 378 -13.99 -26.19 1.08
C LYS A 378 -13.15 -27.31 1.72
N GLN A 379 -13.68 -28.52 1.78
CA GLN A 379 -12.98 -29.67 2.36
C GLN A 379 -11.73 -30.03 1.55
N ASP A 380 -11.80 -29.98 0.21
CA ASP A 380 -10.64 -30.24 -0.64
C ASP A 380 -9.54 -29.16 -0.42
N MET A 381 -9.93 -27.89 -0.21
CA MET A 381 -9.02 -26.80 0.17
C MET A 381 -8.39 -27.03 1.55
N VAL A 382 -9.18 -27.48 2.54
CA VAL A 382 -8.67 -27.80 3.88
C VAL A 382 -7.64 -28.93 3.82
N GLU A 383 -7.92 -29.98 3.04
CA GLU A 383 -7.01 -31.12 2.90
C GLU A 383 -5.68 -30.71 2.23
N SER A 384 -5.71 -29.82 1.23
CA SER A 384 -4.48 -29.33 0.59
C SER A 384 -3.65 -28.44 1.51
N LEU A 385 -4.31 -27.60 2.30
CA LEU A 385 -3.66 -26.77 3.32
C LEU A 385 -3.08 -27.62 4.46
N GLN A 386 -3.73 -28.73 4.83
CA GLN A 386 -3.19 -29.67 5.81
C GLN A 386 -1.91 -30.36 5.31
N GLU A 387 -1.85 -30.70 4.03
CA GLU A 387 -0.63 -31.22 3.41
C GLU A 387 0.48 -30.18 3.40
N LEU A 388 0.16 -28.94 3.00
CA LEU A 388 1.10 -27.82 3.07
C LEU A 388 1.62 -27.61 4.51
N ARG A 389 0.74 -27.67 5.51
CA ARG A 389 1.11 -27.56 6.92
C ARG A 389 2.08 -28.67 7.33
N ARG A 390 1.80 -29.92 6.95
CA ARG A 390 2.69 -31.07 7.18
C ARG A 390 4.07 -30.85 6.56
N TYR A 391 4.13 -30.30 5.34
CA TYR A 391 5.37 -29.96 4.65
C TYR A 391 6.16 -28.86 5.36
N ILE A 392 5.48 -27.82 5.83
CA ILE A 392 6.07 -26.71 6.61
C ILE A 392 6.65 -27.23 7.92
N GLU A 393 5.85 -27.92 8.73
CA GLU A 393 6.26 -28.38 10.06
C GLU A 393 7.39 -29.42 10.00
N ALA A 394 7.56 -30.10 8.86
CA ALA A 394 8.71 -30.99 8.63
C ALA A 394 10.05 -30.24 8.47
N SER A 395 10.01 -28.93 8.21
CA SER A 395 11.19 -28.09 7.95
C SER A 395 11.33 -26.95 8.98
N TYR A 396 10.22 -26.36 9.41
CA TYR A 396 10.12 -25.23 10.34
C TYR A 396 9.03 -25.46 11.40
N PRO A 397 9.21 -26.44 12.32
CA PRO A 397 8.16 -26.90 13.24
C PRO A 397 7.65 -25.84 14.23
N ASP A 398 8.49 -24.87 14.60
CA ASP A 398 8.16 -23.84 15.60
C ASP A 398 7.96 -22.45 14.96
N TYR A 399 7.83 -22.37 13.63
CA TYR A 399 7.63 -21.11 12.91
C TYR A 399 6.13 -20.91 12.60
N ALA A 400 5.58 -19.76 13.00
CA ALA A 400 4.18 -19.42 12.74
C ALA A 400 4.04 -18.66 11.41
N MET A 401 3.28 -19.21 10.46
CA MET A 401 2.97 -18.54 9.19
C MET A 401 1.85 -17.52 9.40
N ARG A 402 2.19 -16.22 9.45
CA ARG A 402 1.23 -15.15 9.80
C ARG A 402 0.61 -14.43 8.60
N THR A 403 1.25 -14.54 7.44
CA THR A 403 0.87 -13.85 6.20
C THR A 403 0.34 -14.86 5.20
N TYR A 404 -0.77 -14.54 4.54
CA TYR A 404 -1.29 -15.25 3.39
C TYR A 404 -1.46 -14.28 2.21
N VAL A 405 -0.98 -14.69 1.05
CA VAL A 405 -1.20 -14.01 -0.23
C VAL A 405 -1.94 -15.01 -1.14
N PRO A 406 -3.09 -14.65 -1.73
CA PRO A 406 -3.78 -15.55 -2.65
C PRO A 406 -3.07 -15.68 -3.99
N PRO A 407 -2.93 -16.90 -4.55
CA PRO A 407 -2.51 -17.08 -5.94
C PRO A 407 -3.39 -16.30 -6.92
N SER A 408 -2.74 -15.62 -7.87
CA SER A 408 -3.38 -14.73 -8.84
C SER A 408 -4.36 -13.71 -8.21
N ASP A 409 -4.11 -13.35 -6.96
CA ASP A 409 -4.94 -12.42 -6.18
C ASP A 409 -6.40 -12.89 -5.97
N ILE A 410 -6.72 -14.16 -6.19
CA ILE A 410 -8.08 -14.71 -6.08
C ILE A 410 -8.28 -15.47 -4.77
N LEU A 411 -9.33 -15.14 -4.02
CA LEU A 411 -9.70 -15.82 -2.78
C LEU A 411 -11.21 -15.80 -2.57
N SER A 412 -11.83 -16.98 -2.44
CA SER A 412 -13.24 -17.07 -2.06
C SER A 412 -13.44 -16.95 -0.54
N PRO A 413 -14.66 -16.61 -0.07
CA PRO A 413 -14.98 -16.67 1.36
C PRO A 413 -14.71 -18.04 1.98
N GLU A 414 -15.03 -19.14 1.29
CA GLU A 414 -14.78 -20.51 1.76
C GLU A 414 -13.28 -20.83 1.80
N GLY A 415 -12.50 -20.35 0.82
CA GLY A 415 -11.04 -20.46 0.83
C GLY A 415 -10.42 -19.72 2.00
N ARG A 416 -10.91 -18.51 2.29
CA ARG A 416 -10.53 -17.75 3.49
C ARG A 416 -10.80 -18.52 4.77
N GLU A 417 -11.98 -19.13 4.89
CA GLU A 417 -12.32 -19.96 6.05
C GLU A 417 -11.42 -21.19 6.17
N ALA A 418 -11.11 -21.86 5.05
CA ALA A 418 -10.22 -23.02 5.03
C ALA A 418 -8.80 -22.67 5.54
N ILE A 419 -8.28 -21.51 5.15
CA ILE A 419 -6.99 -21.00 5.64
C ILE A 419 -7.02 -20.83 7.16
N LEU A 420 -8.04 -20.16 7.70
CA LEU A 420 -8.13 -19.90 9.14
C LEU A 420 -8.43 -21.16 9.96
N GLU A 421 -9.06 -22.17 9.35
CA GLU A 421 -9.28 -23.47 9.97
C GLU A 421 -7.97 -24.25 10.13
N VAL A 422 -7.11 -24.24 9.10
CA VAL A 422 -5.84 -24.99 9.11
C VAL A 422 -4.69 -24.21 9.75
N PHE A 423 -4.64 -22.89 9.53
CA PHE A 423 -3.61 -21.96 10.01
C PHE A 423 -4.24 -20.81 10.81
N PRO A 424 -4.75 -21.07 12.02
CA PRO A 424 -5.37 -20.03 12.86
C PRO A 424 -4.40 -18.91 13.28
N GLU A 425 -3.09 -19.14 13.17
CA GLU A 425 -2.03 -18.17 13.35
C GLU A 425 -1.91 -17.13 12.22
N VAL A 426 -2.53 -17.36 11.05
CA VAL A 426 -2.61 -16.36 9.98
C VAL A 426 -3.40 -15.16 10.49
N LYS A 427 -2.80 -13.98 10.36
CA LYS A 427 -3.39 -12.70 10.75
C LYS A 427 -3.41 -11.68 9.64
N ILE A 428 -2.72 -11.92 8.53
CA ILE A 428 -2.57 -10.94 7.46
C ILE A 428 -2.97 -11.58 6.14
N PHE A 429 -3.81 -10.88 5.40
CA PHE A 429 -4.17 -11.20 4.03
C PHE A 429 -3.75 -10.05 3.13
N SER A 430 -2.92 -10.35 2.13
CA SER A 430 -2.35 -9.36 1.22
C SER A 430 -2.65 -9.74 -0.23
N SER A 431 -3.69 -9.14 -0.78
CA SER A 431 -4.08 -9.19 -2.20
C SER A 431 -3.91 -7.79 -2.82
N LEU A 432 -4.61 -7.43 -3.89
CA LEU A 432 -4.49 -6.10 -4.53
C LEU A 432 -5.29 -5.00 -3.83
N TYR A 433 -4.74 -3.79 -3.84
CA TYR A 433 -5.44 -2.58 -3.38
C TYR A 433 -6.50 -2.14 -4.38
N ASP A 434 -6.20 -2.28 -5.67
CA ASP A 434 -7.04 -1.85 -6.78
C ASP A 434 -6.83 -2.79 -7.97
N GLY A 435 -7.82 -2.86 -8.85
CA GLY A 435 -7.79 -3.74 -10.01
C GLY A 435 -9.12 -3.78 -10.75
N PRO A 436 -9.12 -4.23 -12.01
CA PRO A 436 -10.32 -4.39 -12.81
C PRO A 436 -11.29 -5.37 -12.15
N ALA A 437 -12.59 -5.05 -12.13
CA ALA A 437 -13.61 -5.94 -11.55
C ALA A 437 -13.72 -7.26 -12.32
N GLU A 438 -13.50 -7.22 -13.63
CA GLU A 438 -13.50 -8.37 -14.52
C GLU A 438 -12.39 -9.38 -14.20
N ALA A 439 -11.33 -9.00 -13.48
CA ALA A 439 -10.31 -9.94 -13.05
C ALA A 439 -10.74 -10.81 -11.85
N MET A 440 -11.87 -10.49 -11.21
CA MET A 440 -12.38 -11.19 -10.02
C MET A 440 -11.37 -11.33 -8.88
N ALA A 441 -10.34 -10.49 -8.86
CA ALA A 441 -9.36 -10.43 -7.80
C ALA A 441 -10.01 -10.03 -6.47
N TYR A 442 -9.48 -10.53 -5.37
CA TYR A 442 -9.83 -10.14 -4.02
C TYR A 442 -9.29 -8.73 -3.74
N ILE A 443 -10.02 -7.70 -4.19
CA ILE A 443 -9.66 -6.30 -3.98
C ILE A 443 -9.92 -5.89 -2.54
N GLN A 444 -8.90 -5.34 -1.88
CA GLN A 444 -8.90 -5.06 -0.45
C GLN A 444 -8.78 -3.56 -0.14
N ASN A 445 -9.19 -3.17 1.06
CA ASN A 445 -8.82 -1.90 1.67
C ASN A 445 -7.84 -2.15 2.81
N TYR A 446 -7.18 -1.09 3.29
CA TYR A 446 -6.43 -1.18 4.55
C TYR A 446 -7.43 -1.23 5.71
N GLU A 447 -7.60 -2.40 6.32
CA GLU A 447 -8.55 -2.58 7.42
C GLU A 447 -8.17 -3.72 8.38
N ARG A 448 -8.73 -3.67 9.60
CA ARG A 448 -8.76 -4.79 10.54
C ARG A 448 -10.18 -5.35 10.53
N LYS A 449 -10.32 -6.65 10.26
CA LYS A 449 -11.60 -7.37 10.23
C LYS A 449 -12.06 -7.74 11.64
N ASP A 450 -13.32 -8.09 11.79
CA ASP A 450 -13.93 -8.48 13.07
C ASP A 450 -13.34 -9.77 13.65
N ASP A 451 -12.80 -10.65 12.80
CA ASP A 451 -12.08 -11.87 13.20
C ASP A 451 -10.65 -11.61 13.73
N GLY A 452 -10.23 -10.34 13.79
CA GLY A 452 -8.92 -9.92 14.28
C GLY A 452 -7.79 -10.05 13.25
N THR A 453 -8.09 -10.37 11.99
CA THR A 453 -7.13 -10.33 10.88
C THR A 453 -7.04 -8.94 10.26
N TYR A 454 -6.00 -8.73 9.46
CA TYR A 454 -5.66 -7.48 8.80
C TYR A 454 -5.63 -7.68 7.29
N GLU A 455 -6.28 -6.77 6.56
CA GLU A 455 -6.11 -6.60 5.13
C GLU A 455 -4.98 -5.58 4.89
N LEU A 456 -3.88 -6.04 4.28
CA LEU A 456 -2.71 -5.23 3.96
C LEU A 456 -2.41 -5.35 2.46
N PRO A 457 -3.12 -4.58 1.62
CA PRO A 457 -3.07 -4.78 0.18
C PRO A 457 -1.77 -4.30 -0.47
N ARG A 458 -1.49 -4.91 -1.62
CA ARG A 458 -0.35 -4.68 -2.50
C ARG A 458 -0.72 -3.72 -3.63
N THR A 459 0.24 -2.93 -4.09
CA THR A 459 -0.03 -1.80 -4.99
C THR A 459 0.54 -2.00 -6.40
N SER A 460 1.73 -2.58 -6.54
CA SER A 460 2.29 -2.86 -7.86
C SER A 460 3.11 -4.15 -7.87
N ALA A 461 3.46 -4.61 -9.07
CA ALA A 461 4.17 -5.87 -9.28
C ALA A 461 5.24 -5.77 -10.38
N GLY A 462 6.17 -6.73 -10.37
CA GLY A 462 7.04 -7.11 -11.47
C GLY A 462 8.41 -6.44 -11.52
N TYR A 463 9.34 -7.03 -12.28
CA TYR A 463 10.70 -6.48 -12.42
C TYR A 463 10.81 -5.24 -13.30
N HIS A 464 9.79 -4.94 -14.10
CA HIS A 464 9.81 -3.76 -14.97
C HIS A 464 8.52 -2.93 -14.82
N PRO A 465 8.25 -2.34 -13.64
CA PRO A 465 7.01 -1.64 -13.37
C PRO A 465 6.79 -0.49 -14.35
N LYS A 466 5.55 -0.34 -14.83
CA LYS A 466 5.20 0.75 -15.75
C LYS A 466 5.18 2.09 -15.01
N ARG A 467 5.24 3.20 -15.75
CA ARG A 467 5.12 4.55 -15.17
C ARG A 467 3.85 4.71 -14.35
N GLN A 468 2.73 4.11 -14.76
CA GLN A 468 1.51 4.13 -13.97
C GLN A 468 1.69 3.53 -12.57
N ASN A 469 2.50 2.48 -12.40
CA ASN A 469 2.77 1.91 -11.09
C ASN A 469 3.53 2.88 -10.18
N MET A 470 4.44 3.70 -10.72
CA MET A 470 5.07 4.78 -9.94
C MET A 470 4.06 5.84 -9.49
N TYR A 471 3.08 6.19 -10.33
CA TYR A 471 1.99 7.08 -9.93
C TYR A 471 1.15 6.50 -8.80
N GLU A 472 0.81 5.20 -8.88
CA GLU A 472 0.10 4.49 -7.83
C GLU A 472 0.88 4.50 -6.51
N GLN A 473 2.21 4.31 -6.55
CA GLN A 473 3.05 4.43 -5.35
C GLN A 473 3.07 5.87 -4.79
N ILE A 474 3.21 6.90 -5.63
CA ILE A 474 3.13 8.31 -5.18
C ILE A 474 1.77 8.57 -4.50
N SER A 475 0.69 8.04 -5.08
CA SER A 475 -0.67 8.15 -4.54
C SER A 475 -0.80 7.48 -3.18
N MET A 476 -0.34 6.23 -3.05
CA MET A 476 -0.39 5.44 -1.80
C MET A 476 0.49 6.02 -0.69
N LEU A 477 1.65 6.57 -1.05
CA LEU A 477 2.55 7.22 -0.11
C LEU A 477 1.97 8.53 0.43
N ASN A 478 1.22 9.28 -0.37
CA ASN A 478 0.49 10.46 0.10
C ASN A 478 -0.74 10.07 0.94
N TYR A 479 -1.39 8.93 0.66
CA TYR A 479 -2.57 8.43 1.37
C TYR A 479 -2.24 7.78 2.72
N ILE A 480 -1.69 6.57 2.71
CA ILE A 480 -1.44 5.76 3.92
C ILE A 480 0.05 5.71 4.27
N GLY A 481 0.93 6.14 3.36
CA GLY A 481 2.37 6.15 3.57
C GLY A 481 3.01 4.77 3.49
N ASN A 482 2.43 3.83 2.73
CA ASN A 482 3.02 2.51 2.51
C ASN A 482 3.38 2.33 1.04
N PHE A 483 4.64 2.02 0.77
CA PHE A 483 5.07 1.42 -0.48
C PHE A 483 4.88 -0.10 -0.40
N SER A 484 4.27 -0.69 -1.42
CA SER A 484 4.10 -2.14 -1.50
C SER A 484 4.31 -2.65 -2.92
N HIS A 485 5.23 -3.61 -3.05
CA HIS A 485 5.58 -4.21 -4.34
C HIS A 485 5.85 -5.71 -4.23
N PHE A 486 5.54 -6.47 -5.27
CA PHE A 486 5.83 -7.91 -5.31
C PHE A 486 6.45 -8.33 -6.64
N VAL A 487 7.21 -9.42 -6.59
CA VAL A 487 7.75 -10.08 -7.78
C VAL A 487 7.61 -11.59 -7.61
N HIS A 488 7.64 -12.31 -8.73
CA HIS A 488 7.80 -13.77 -8.72
C HIS A 488 9.20 -14.14 -9.25
N PRO A 489 9.79 -15.26 -8.81
CA PRO A 489 11.05 -15.73 -9.37
C PRO A 489 10.91 -16.25 -10.82
N ASP A 490 9.69 -16.56 -11.23
CA ASP A 490 9.35 -17.23 -12.47
C ASP A 490 8.76 -16.27 -13.52
N GLU A 491 8.72 -14.95 -13.27
CA GLU A 491 8.18 -13.94 -14.21
C GLU A 491 8.89 -13.92 -15.57
N LEU A 492 10.12 -14.44 -15.65
CA LEU A 492 10.80 -14.66 -16.93
C LEU A 492 10.03 -15.65 -17.82
N PHE A 493 9.06 -16.40 -17.31
CA PHE A 493 8.27 -17.33 -18.11
C PHE A 493 6.96 -16.73 -18.63
N TYR A 494 6.59 -15.54 -18.15
CA TYR A 494 5.30 -14.94 -18.46
C TYR A 494 5.28 -14.33 -19.87
N GLU A 495 4.11 -14.32 -20.49
CA GLU A 495 3.89 -13.76 -21.83
C GLU A 495 4.11 -12.24 -21.83
N GLU A 496 3.71 -11.56 -20.75
CA GLU A 496 3.91 -10.13 -20.50
C GLU A 496 5.38 -9.76 -20.47
N SER A 497 6.22 -10.72 -20.10
CA SER A 497 7.64 -10.55 -19.97
C SER A 497 8.39 -10.86 -21.25
N LYS A 498 7.79 -11.46 -22.28
CA LYS A 498 8.48 -12.06 -23.44
C LYS A 498 9.48 -11.15 -24.16
N ASP A 499 9.25 -9.85 -24.12
CA ASP A 499 10.07 -8.85 -24.82
C ASP A 499 11.24 -8.31 -23.97
N TYR A 500 11.38 -8.76 -22.71
CA TYR A 500 12.46 -8.35 -21.81
C TYR A 500 13.52 -9.44 -21.65
N SER A 501 14.80 -9.10 -21.72
CA SER A 501 15.86 -9.98 -21.23
C SER A 501 15.89 -10.01 -19.70
N TRP A 502 16.56 -11.00 -19.10
CA TRP A 502 16.84 -10.96 -17.66
C TRP A 502 17.63 -9.70 -17.29
N SER A 503 18.53 -9.22 -18.16
CA SER A 503 19.24 -7.95 -17.93
C SER A 503 18.30 -6.74 -17.88
N ASP A 504 17.25 -6.70 -18.71
CA ASP A 504 16.26 -5.62 -18.69
C ASP A 504 15.43 -5.66 -17.41
N MET A 505 15.07 -6.86 -16.93
CA MET A 505 14.39 -7.05 -15.65
C MET A 505 15.24 -6.59 -14.46
N GLU A 506 16.53 -6.94 -14.43
CA GLU A 506 17.43 -6.46 -13.38
C GLU A 506 17.55 -4.94 -13.35
N GLN A 507 17.66 -4.32 -14.52
CA GLN A 507 17.79 -2.88 -14.62
C GLN A 507 16.47 -2.18 -14.28
N GLY A 508 15.34 -2.69 -14.78
CA GLY A 508 14.00 -2.12 -14.53
C GLY A 508 13.67 -2.04 -13.05
N LEU A 509 13.96 -3.10 -12.28
CA LEU A 509 13.64 -3.12 -10.85
C LEU A 509 14.55 -2.16 -10.08
N LYS A 510 15.85 -2.11 -10.44
CA LYS A 510 16.80 -1.15 -9.86
C LYS A 510 16.42 0.29 -10.14
N ASP A 511 16.00 0.60 -11.37
CA ASP A 511 15.58 1.95 -11.75
C ASP A 511 14.33 2.37 -10.98
N PHE A 512 13.34 1.47 -10.90
CA PHE A 512 12.12 1.70 -10.13
C PHE A 512 12.41 1.99 -8.66
N LEU A 513 13.22 1.14 -8.00
CA LEU A 513 13.57 1.31 -6.59
C LEU A 513 14.47 2.53 -6.34
N THR A 514 15.33 2.88 -7.30
CA THR A 514 16.14 4.10 -7.24
C THR A 514 15.26 5.34 -7.24
N GLU A 515 14.25 5.39 -8.12
CA GLU A 515 13.29 6.49 -8.14
C GLU A 515 12.47 6.56 -6.85
N ILE A 516 12.00 5.41 -6.32
CA ILE A 516 11.31 5.36 -5.02
C ILE A 516 12.18 5.92 -3.89
N ASN A 517 13.42 5.43 -3.74
CA ASN A 517 14.32 5.90 -2.67
C ASN A 517 14.71 7.37 -2.83
N SER A 518 14.82 7.87 -4.07
CA SER A 518 15.10 9.29 -4.33
C SER A 518 13.92 10.18 -3.94
N ARG A 519 12.69 9.79 -4.29
CA ARG A 519 11.47 10.56 -3.99
C ARG A 519 11.06 10.44 -2.52
N PHE A 520 11.31 9.29 -1.89
CA PHE A 520 10.82 8.95 -0.55
C PHE A 520 11.92 8.33 0.33
N PRO A 521 13.01 9.07 0.62
CA PRO A 521 14.17 8.54 1.34
C PRO A 521 13.90 8.18 2.82
N PHE A 522 12.71 8.47 3.33
CA PHE A 522 12.33 8.29 4.73
C PHE A 522 11.65 6.94 5.03
N LEU A 523 11.37 6.14 4.00
CA LEU A 523 10.65 4.87 4.15
C LEU A 523 11.49 3.86 4.93
N ARG A 524 10.87 3.23 5.94
CA ARG A 524 11.49 2.13 6.70
C ARG A 524 11.15 0.78 6.07
N ALA A 525 12.15 -0.06 5.82
CA ALA A 525 11.90 -1.43 5.40
C ALA A 525 11.31 -2.26 6.53
N VAL A 526 10.22 -2.95 6.20
CA VAL A 526 9.47 -3.81 7.12
C VAL A 526 9.07 -5.09 6.44
N THR A 527 9.00 -6.18 7.22
CA THR A 527 8.25 -7.37 6.80
C THR A 527 6.74 -7.11 6.89
N ASN A 528 5.89 -7.99 6.34
CA ASN A 528 4.44 -7.78 6.43
C ASN A 528 3.92 -7.89 7.87
N VAL A 529 4.49 -8.77 8.71
CA VAL A 529 4.16 -8.83 10.14
C VAL A 529 4.59 -7.56 10.88
N GLU A 530 5.73 -6.95 10.53
CA GLU A 530 6.13 -5.65 11.08
C GLU A 530 5.18 -4.54 10.62
N LEU A 531 4.76 -4.54 9.35
CA LEU A 531 3.75 -3.62 8.81
C LEU A 531 2.43 -3.72 9.58
N MET A 532 1.94 -4.93 9.87
CA MET A 532 0.75 -5.15 10.69
C MET A 532 0.85 -4.46 12.06
N ASN A 533 2.03 -4.44 12.69
CA ASN A 533 2.21 -3.79 13.98
C ASN A 533 2.07 -2.26 13.88
N TYR A 534 2.70 -1.64 12.87
CA TYR A 534 2.55 -0.21 12.62
C TYR A 534 1.11 0.15 12.22
N PHE A 535 0.46 -0.70 11.42
CA PHE A 535 -0.91 -0.48 11.01
C PHE A 535 -1.91 -0.66 12.15
N ALA A 536 -1.65 -1.59 13.08
CA ALA A 536 -2.44 -1.69 14.30
C ALA A 536 -2.35 -0.40 15.11
N ASP A 537 -1.17 0.22 15.24
CA ASP A 537 -1.01 1.53 15.87
C ASP A 537 -1.75 2.62 15.10
N TYR A 538 -1.65 2.64 13.77
CA TYR A 538 -2.40 3.58 12.94
C TYR A 538 -3.92 3.50 13.19
N LEU A 539 -4.47 2.29 13.35
CA LEU A 539 -5.89 2.07 13.61
C LEU A 539 -6.29 2.46 15.05
N ASP A 540 -5.48 2.06 16.02
CA ASP A 540 -5.79 2.17 17.45
C ASP A 540 -5.43 3.55 18.03
N MET A 541 -4.50 4.27 17.43
CA MET A 541 -4.08 5.59 17.88
C MET A 541 -5.20 6.63 17.76
N ASP A 542 -5.03 7.65 18.58
CA ASP A 542 -5.71 8.93 18.43
C ASP A 542 -4.71 10.07 18.56
N TYR A 543 -5.07 11.26 18.06
CA TYR A 543 -4.27 12.47 18.24
C TYR A 543 -5.11 13.75 18.30
N GLN A 544 -4.56 14.75 19.00
CA GLN A 544 -5.08 16.12 19.05
C GLN A 544 -3.98 17.10 18.64
N VAL A 545 -4.40 18.21 18.04
CA VAL A 545 -3.51 19.30 17.61
C VAL A 545 -3.95 20.60 18.26
N GLU A 546 -3.00 21.29 18.89
CA GLU A 546 -3.16 22.67 19.34
C GLU A 546 -2.25 23.57 18.52
N ARG A 547 -2.77 24.69 18.04
CA ARG A 547 -2.05 25.63 17.16
C ARG A 547 -1.95 26.99 17.83
N GLU A 548 -0.73 27.49 17.97
CA GLU A 548 -0.39 28.80 18.50
C GLU A 548 0.47 29.56 17.46
N PRO A 549 0.58 30.90 17.53
CA PRO A 549 1.30 31.68 16.51
C PRO A 549 2.77 31.26 16.29
N ASP A 550 3.45 30.80 17.32
CA ASP A 550 4.88 30.44 17.33
C ASP A 550 5.15 28.93 17.40
N LYS A 551 4.12 28.10 17.65
CA LYS A 551 4.27 26.65 17.79
C LYS A 551 2.99 25.87 17.50
N MET A 552 3.16 24.57 17.30
CA MET A 552 2.10 23.58 17.24
C MET A 552 2.41 22.45 18.22
N THR A 553 1.40 22.00 18.96
CA THR A 553 1.51 20.86 19.88
C THR A 553 0.68 19.70 19.35
N LEU A 554 1.31 18.54 19.17
CA LEU A 554 0.70 17.27 18.80
C LEU A 554 0.68 16.35 20.02
N THR A 555 -0.51 15.99 20.48
CA THR A 555 -0.68 15.04 21.58
C THR A 555 -1.21 13.72 21.02
N THR A 556 -0.59 12.60 21.34
CA THR A 556 -0.94 11.27 20.81
C THR A 556 -1.22 10.28 21.93
N GLN A 557 -2.10 9.31 21.67
CA GLN A 557 -2.39 8.19 22.57
C GLN A 557 -2.38 6.87 21.80
N ASN A 558 -2.30 5.76 22.55
CA ASN A 558 -2.36 4.38 22.02
C ASN A 558 -1.25 4.02 21.02
N ASN A 559 -0.04 4.55 21.22
CA ASN A 559 1.14 4.20 20.42
C ASN A 559 1.99 3.12 21.10
N ARG A 560 2.17 1.96 20.44
CA ARG A 560 3.12 0.91 20.87
C ARG A 560 4.50 1.13 20.23
N GLN A 561 4.51 1.70 19.03
CA GLN A 561 5.66 2.10 18.24
C GLN A 561 5.66 3.62 18.03
N PRO A 562 6.79 4.24 17.62
CA PRO A 562 6.79 5.63 17.17
C PRO A 562 5.81 5.84 16.00
N LEU A 563 4.93 6.83 16.14
CA LEU A 563 3.95 7.20 15.11
C LEU A 563 4.57 8.18 14.13
N ARG A 564 4.14 8.11 12.87
CA ARG A 564 4.57 9.02 11.80
C ARG A 564 3.41 9.85 11.28
N PHE A 565 3.70 11.11 10.98
CA PHE A 565 2.75 12.06 10.44
C PHE A 565 3.37 12.86 9.30
N ILE A 566 2.57 13.25 8.32
CA ILE A 566 2.92 14.30 7.37
C ILE A 566 2.30 15.60 7.87
N LEU A 567 3.15 16.62 8.03
CA LEU A 567 2.77 17.99 8.33
C LEU A 567 2.93 18.83 7.05
N ARG A 568 1.82 19.37 6.53
CA ARG A 568 1.80 20.36 5.45
C ARG A 568 1.88 21.77 6.02
N GLN A 569 3.02 22.42 5.81
CA GLN A 569 3.32 23.77 6.28
C GLN A 569 4.52 24.33 5.50
N SER A 570 4.42 25.59 5.06
CA SER A 570 5.50 26.33 4.39
C SER A 570 6.51 26.94 5.37
N ARG A 571 6.11 27.21 6.63
CA ARG A 571 7.02 27.70 7.67
C ARG A 571 8.11 26.67 7.98
N GLU A 572 9.33 27.16 8.20
CA GLU A 572 10.42 26.30 8.66
C GLU A 572 10.28 25.95 10.15
N ILE A 573 10.60 24.71 10.49
CA ILE A 573 10.70 24.26 11.87
C ILE A 573 12.03 24.76 12.45
N ALA A 574 11.95 25.50 13.56
CA ALA A 574 13.12 25.95 14.33
C ALA A 574 13.61 24.86 15.29
N GLU A 575 12.67 24.24 15.99
CA GLU A 575 12.93 23.26 17.04
C GLU A 575 11.76 22.29 17.14
N ILE A 576 12.05 21.02 17.42
CA ILE A 576 11.05 20.03 17.82
C ILE A 576 11.46 19.41 19.16
N SER A 577 10.49 19.18 20.04
CA SER A 577 10.68 18.43 21.29
C SER A 577 9.64 17.32 21.40
N GLY A 578 10.01 16.15 21.91
CA GLY A 578 9.12 14.97 21.98
C GLY A 578 9.08 14.10 20.71
N GLY A 579 9.71 14.56 19.62
CA GLY A 579 9.79 13.85 18.35
C GLY A 579 10.96 14.30 17.48
N THR A 580 10.99 13.82 16.24
CA THR A 580 11.96 14.22 15.20
C THR A 580 11.22 14.68 13.94
N TYR A 581 11.92 15.40 13.06
CA TYR A 581 11.37 15.78 11.76
C TYR A 581 12.38 15.61 10.63
N GLN A 582 11.85 15.40 9.43
CA GLN A 582 12.60 15.42 8.18
C GLN A 582 11.78 16.18 7.12
N LYS A 583 12.40 17.08 6.37
CA LYS A 583 11.73 17.74 5.23
C LYS A 583 11.59 16.73 4.08
N VAL A 584 10.37 16.55 3.57
CA VAL A 584 10.03 15.55 2.53
C VAL A 584 9.39 16.17 1.28
N GLY A 585 9.17 17.48 1.29
CA GLY A 585 8.71 18.26 0.14
C GLY A 585 8.93 19.75 0.39
N GLU A 586 8.56 20.60 -0.57
CA GLU A 586 8.71 22.07 -0.44
C GLU A 586 7.99 22.61 0.82
N ASP A 587 6.80 22.09 1.09
CA ASP A 587 5.88 22.46 2.17
C ASP A 587 5.47 21.23 3.03
N ALA A 588 6.27 20.17 3.04
CA ALA A 588 5.94 18.93 3.73
C ALA A 588 7.08 18.45 4.63
N TYR A 589 6.73 18.07 5.87
CA TYR A 589 7.63 17.45 6.83
C TYR A 589 7.07 16.09 7.28
N LEU A 590 7.93 15.09 7.35
CA LEU A 590 7.67 13.88 8.12
C LEU A 590 7.98 14.18 9.58
N ILE A 591 7.01 13.97 10.47
CA ILE A 591 7.15 14.07 11.92
C ILE A 591 7.08 12.66 12.49
N GLU A 592 8.04 12.28 13.34
CA GLU A 592 8.02 11.02 14.08
C GLU A 592 7.94 11.29 15.58
N THR A 593 6.94 10.72 16.25
CA THR A 593 6.66 10.95 17.68
C THR A 593 6.63 9.63 18.44
N GLY A 594 7.47 9.51 19.46
CA GLY A 594 7.44 8.41 20.42
C GLY A 594 6.87 8.80 21.79
N ALA A 595 6.77 10.11 22.07
CA ALA A 595 6.22 10.65 23.30
C ALA A 595 4.71 10.92 23.16
N GLY A 596 4.00 11.01 24.29
CA GLY A 596 2.59 11.40 24.31
C GLY A 596 2.34 12.84 23.87
N THR A 597 3.36 13.69 23.88
CA THR A 597 3.28 15.10 23.45
C THR A 597 4.54 15.48 22.68
N THR A 598 4.34 16.07 21.51
CA THR A 598 5.38 16.63 20.64
C THR A 598 5.09 18.11 20.39
N VAL A 599 6.07 18.98 20.59
CA VAL A 599 5.95 20.43 20.37
C VAL A 599 6.86 20.82 19.22
N ILE A 600 6.30 21.49 18.21
CA ILE A 600 6.97 21.97 17.01
C ILE A 600 6.97 23.50 17.06
N LYS A 601 8.15 24.11 17.13
CA LYS A 601 8.29 25.58 17.11
C LYS A 601 8.69 26.05 15.72
N TRP A 602 8.10 27.14 15.28
CA TRP A 602 8.37 27.74 13.98
C TRP A 602 9.56 28.69 14.05
N LYS A 603 10.33 28.82 12.96
CA LYS A 603 11.26 29.94 12.82
C LYS A 603 10.47 31.25 12.76
N GLU A 604 11.00 32.30 13.40
CA GLU A 604 10.48 33.64 13.21
C GLU A 604 10.60 34.03 11.72
N PRO A 605 9.61 34.73 11.15
CA PRO A 605 9.74 35.26 9.80
C PRO A 605 10.97 36.18 9.74
N GLU A 606 11.86 35.98 8.76
CA GLU A 606 12.92 36.96 8.47
C GLU A 606 12.23 38.31 8.16
N LYS A 607 12.64 39.37 8.88
CA LYS A 607 12.03 40.70 8.83
C LYS A 607 12.35 41.47 7.56
#